data_AF-A0A965PIN6-F1
#
_entry.id   AF-A0A965PIN6-F1
#
_cell.length_a   1.000
_cell.length_b   1.000
_cell.length_c   1.000
_cell.angle_alpha   90.00
_cell.angle_beta   90.00
_cell.angle_gamma   90.00
#
_symmetry.space_group_name_H-M   'P 1'
#
loop_
_entity.id
_entity.type
_entity.pdbx_description
1 polymer ?
#
loop_
_entity_poly.entity_id
_entity_poly.type
_entity_poly.pdbx_seq_one_letter_code
_entity_poly.pdbx_strand_id
1 'polypeptide(L)' 'MRKPIFIGAFPACFDSQQQYDDWAEMAHYAYAVAGPCTDCTPYFKTKMQFEHRCENPDIIFKTKDGGEIVGKFPEPM' A
#
# COMPACT_ATOMS: atom_id res chain seq x y z
N MET A 1 -13.52 -11.29 -4.87
CA MET A 1 -12.39 -10.39 -4.53
C MET A 1 -12.50 -9.15 -5.40
N ARG A 2 -12.73 -7.95 -4.82
CA ARG A 2 -12.75 -6.70 -5.60
C ARG A 2 -11.30 -6.28 -5.85
N LYS A 3 -10.83 -6.37 -7.10
CA LYS A 3 -9.55 -5.77 -7.50
C LYS A 3 -9.66 -4.25 -7.34
N PRO A 4 -8.69 -3.57 -6.70
CA PRO A 4 -8.66 -2.11 -6.75
C PRO A 4 -8.52 -1.70 -8.22
N ILE A 5 -9.43 -0.85 -8.67
CA ILE A 5 -9.39 -0.27 -10.02
C ILE A 5 -8.44 0.92 -9.92
N PHE A 6 -7.19 0.74 -10.32
CA PHE A 6 -6.25 1.84 -10.48
C PHE A 6 -6.66 2.65 -11.72
N ILE A 7 -6.91 3.95 -11.55
CA ILE A 7 -7.18 4.88 -12.66
C ILE A 7 -5.81 5.32 -13.22
N GLY A 8 -5.00 4.37 -13.68
CA GLY A 8 -3.60 4.55 -14.09
C GLY A 8 -2.88 3.22 -14.28
N ALA A 9 -1.71 3.23 -14.92
CA ALA A 9 -0.88 2.03 -15.09
C ALA A 9 -0.25 1.54 -13.76
N PHE A 10 -0.18 2.42 -12.75
CA PHE A 10 0.32 2.17 -11.40
C PHE A 10 -0.37 3.09 -10.37
N PRO A 11 -0.30 2.80 -9.05
CA PRO A 11 -0.95 3.59 -8.01
C PRO A 11 -0.33 5.00 -7.83
N ALA A 12 -1.15 6.01 -7.52
CA ALA A 12 -0.76 7.42 -7.42
C ALA A 12 0.30 7.71 -6.35
N CYS A 13 0.46 6.82 -5.37
CA CYS A 13 1.49 6.92 -4.35
C CYS A 13 2.91 6.61 -4.85
N PHE A 14 3.05 6.08 -6.07
CA PHE A 14 4.34 5.93 -6.73
C PHE A 14 4.63 7.12 -7.63
N ASP A 15 5.89 7.48 -7.77
CA ASP A 15 6.36 8.60 -8.60
C ASP A 15 6.55 8.19 -10.07
N SER A 16 6.65 6.89 -10.34
CA SER A 16 6.84 6.35 -11.70
C SER A 16 6.42 4.88 -11.81
N GLN A 17 6.22 4.42 -13.05
CA GLN A 17 5.99 3.00 -13.34
C GLN A 17 7.16 2.12 -12.88
N GLN A 18 8.40 2.53 -13.13
CA GLN A 18 9.59 1.76 -12.74
C GLN A 18 9.62 1.52 -11.22
N GLN A 19 9.29 2.54 -10.42
CA GLN A 19 9.25 2.39 -8.96
C GLN A 19 8.18 1.37 -8.52
N TYR A 20 7.03 1.35 -9.19
CA TYR A 20 5.99 0.36 -8.93
C TYR A 20 6.42 -1.05 -9.36
N ASP A 21 7.07 -1.17 -10.51
CA ASP A 21 7.54 -2.45 -11.04
C ASP A 21 8.62 -3.05 -10.12
N ASP A 22 9.59 -2.25 -9.68
CA ASP A 22 10.64 -2.65 -8.73
C ASP A 22 10.02 -3.11 -7.39
N TRP A 23 9.04 -2.34 -6.89
CA TRP A 23 8.30 -2.73 -5.68
C TRP A 23 7.55 -4.04 -5.87
N ALA A 24 6.84 -4.20 -6.99
CA ALA A 24 6.02 -5.38 -7.27
C ALA A 24 6.89 -6.64 -7.40
N GLU A 25 8.05 -6.54 -8.06
CA GLU A 25 9.02 -7.62 -8.15
C GLU A 25 9.47 -8.06 -6.75
N MET A 26 9.93 -7.13 -5.92
CA MET A 26 10.41 -7.43 -4.57
C MET A 26 9.30 -7.97 -3.67
N ALA A 27 8.09 -7.41 -3.76
CA ALA A 27 6.94 -7.83 -2.97
C ALA A 27 6.50 -9.26 -3.30
N HIS A 28 6.58 -9.67 -4.58
CA HIS A 28 6.28 -11.05 -5.00
C HIS A 28 7.33 -12.06 -4.51
N TYR A 29 8.60 -11.66 -4.35
CA TYR A 29 9.61 -12.52 -3.75
C TYR A 29 9.41 -12.68 -2.24
N ALA A 30 8.97 -11.63 -1.55
CA ALA A 30 8.85 -11.61 -0.09
C ALA A 30 7.53 -12.22 0.42
N TYR A 31 6.41 -12.04 -0.29
CA TYR A 31 5.08 -12.38 0.22
C TYR A 31 4.18 -13.04 -0.84
N ALA A 32 3.34 -13.99 -0.41
CA ALA A 32 2.37 -14.65 -1.28
C ALA A 32 1.23 -13.73 -1.76
N VAL A 33 0.88 -12.71 -0.96
CA VAL A 33 -0.10 -11.68 -1.30
C VAL A 33 0.40 -10.35 -0.74
N ALA A 34 0.76 -9.43 -1.64
CA ALA A 34 1.19 -8.09 -1.29
C ALA A 34 0.39 -7.06 -2.09
N GLY A 35 0.09 -5.93 -1.44
CA GLY A 35 -0.53 -4.77 -2.05
C GLY A 35 0.15 -3.51 -1.52
N PRO A 36 0.27 -2.43 -2.33
CA PRO A 36 1.00 -1.24 -1.93
C PRO A 36 0.48 -0.64 -0.63
N CYS A 37 -0.84 -0.70 -0.42
CA CYS A 37 -1.47 -0.17 0.78
C CYS A 37 -1.23 -1.08 2.00
N THR A 38 -1.25 -2.40 1.83
CA THR A 38 -0.98 -3.32 2.95
C THR A 38 0.50 -3.36 3.34
N ASP A 39 1.38 -2.99 2.40
CA ASP A 39 2.83 -2.85 2.57
C ASP A 39 3.25 -1.41 2.91
N CYS A 40 2.32 -0.45 2.97
CA CYS A 40 2.64 0.93 3.28
C CYS A 40 3.00 1.10 4.77
N THR A 41 3.66 2.21 5.10
CA THR A 41 3.99 2.58 6.48
C THR A 41 3.15 3.78 6.96
N PRO A 42 2.98 3.96 8.28
CA PRO A 42 2.28 5.14 8.82
C PRO A 42 2.88 6.46 8.34
N TYR A 43 4.21 6.54 8.32
CA TYR A 43 4.91 7.73 7.84
C TYR A 43 4.63 8.00 6.36
N PHE A 44 4.73 6.96 5.51
CA PHE A 44 4.49 7.10 4.08
C PHE A 44 3.04 7.48 3.78
N LYS A 45 2.07 6.91 4.50
CA LYS A 45 0.66 7.32 4.39
C LYS A 45 0.48 8.80 4.70
N THR A 46 1.04 9.30 5.81
CA THR A 46 0.95 10.72 6.18
C THR A 46 1.53 11.63 5.08
N LYS A 47 2.69 11.25 4.51
CA LYS A 47 3.29 11.96 3.37
C LYS A 47 2.35 11.98 2.16
N MET A 48 1.83 10.82 1.76
CA MET A 48 0.93 10.71 0.60
C MET A 48 -0.41 11.43 0.82
N GLN A 49 -0.92 11.50 2.06
CA GLN A 49 -2.11 12.29 2.37
C GLN A 49 -1.85 13.80 2.24
N PHE A 50 -0.70 14.27 2.73
CA PHE A 50 -0.28 15.66 2.58
C PHE A 50 -0.10 16.06 1.10
N GLU A 51 0.42 15.14 0.27
CA GLU A 51 0.59 15.34 -1.17
C GLU A 51 -0.69 15.07 -1.99
N HIS A 52 -1.82 14.72 -1.36
CA HIS A 52 -3.07 14.32 -2.03
C HIS A 52 -2.95 13.12 -2.99
N ARG A 53 -2.05 12.19 -2.69
CA ARG A 53 -1.73 10.98 -3.48
C ARG A 53 -2.14 9.67 -2.82
N CYS A 54 -2.67 9.72 -1.59
CA CYS A 54 -3.10 8.52 -0.88
C CYS A 54 -4.44 8.01 -1.45
N GLU A 55 -4.44 6.82 -2.05
CA GLU A 55 -5.65 6.20 -2.61
C GLU A 55 -6.57 5.58 -1.54
N ASN A 56 -6.03 5.22 -0.38
CA ASN A 56 -6.76 4.54 0.68
C ASN A 56 -6.50 5.21 2.05
N PRO A 57 -7.06 6.41 2.28
CA PRO A 57 -6.85 7.17 3.50
C PRO A 57 -7.39 6.48 4.77
N ASP A 58 -8.32 5.54 4.62
CA ASP A 58 -8.93 4.83 5.75
C ASP A 58 -8.13 3.60 6.21
N ILE A 59 -6.99 3.31 5.57
CA ILE A 59 -6.16 2.18 5.98
C ILE A 59 -5.66 2.35 7.42
N ILE A 60 -5.77 1.29 8.22
CA ILE A 60 -5.31 1.27 9.61
C ILE A 60 -4.02 0.48 9.73
N PHE A 61 -3.18 0.82 10.71
CA PHE A 61 -1.93 0.12 10.95
C PHE A 61 -2.04 -0.77 12.18
N LYS A 62 -1.64 -2.02 12.02
CA LYS A 62 -1.58 -2.99 13.12
C LYS A 62 -0.19 -3.57 13.21
N THR A 63 0.28 -3.74 14.43
CA THR A 63 1.51 -4.50 14.71
C THR A 63 1.18 -5.99 14.62
N LYS A 64 1.98 -6.76 13.89
CA LYS A 64 1.96 -8.23 13.90
C LYS A 64 2.88 -8.79 14.99
N ASP A 65 2.75 -10.09 15.25
CA ASP A 65 3.72 -10.84 16.02
C ASP A 65 5.12 -10.67 15.40
N GLY A 66 6.09 -10.24 16.22
CA GLY A 66 7.42 -9.85 15.76
C GLY A 66 7.65 -8.35 15.57
N GLY A 67 6.64 -7.50 15.80
CA GLY A 67 6.80 -6.04 15.86
C GLY A 67 6.70 -5.32 14.51
N GLU A 68 6.47 -6.05 13.41
CA GLU A 68 6.24 -5.48 12.07
C GLU A 68 4.92 -4.70 12.04
N ILE A 69 4.93 -3.46 11.53
CA ILE A 69 3.74 -2.64 11.32
C ILE A 69 3.25 -2.85 9.90
N VAL A 70 2.00 -3.27 9.74
CA VAL A 70 1.38 -3.45 8.41
C VAL A 70 0.09 -2.66 8.26
N GLY A 71 -0.21 -2.26 7.03
CA GLY A 71 -1.50 -1.70 6.65
C GLY A 71 -2.57 -2.78 6.56
N LYS A 72 -3.77 -2.48 7.07
CA LYS A 72 -4.98 -3.29 6.89
C LYS A 72 -6.14 -2.41 6.47
N PHE A 73 -6.87 -2.86 5.46
CA PHE A 73 -8.16 -2.26 5.14
C PHE A 73 -9.10 -2.42 6.34
N PRO A 74 -9.90 -1.39 6.68
CA PRO A 74 -10.91 -1.52 7.71
C PRO A 74 -11.91 -2.62 7.30
N GLU A 75 -12.33 -3.44 8.25
CA GLU A 75 -13.37 -4.43 7.96
C GLU A 75 -14.67 -3.69 7.64
N PRO A 76 -15.42 -4.13 6.60
CA PRO A 76 -16.75 -3.60 6.37
C PRO A 76 -17.60 -3.88 7.61
N MET A 77 -18.24 -2.84 8.14
CA MET A 77 -19.19 -2.95 9.25
C MET A 77 -20.37 -3.86 8.90
#